data_AF-A0A5M8SJZ7-F1
#
_entry.id   AF-A0A5M8SJZ7-F1
#
_cell.length_a   1.000
_cell.length_b   1.000
_cell.length_c   1.000
_cell.angle_alpha   90.00
_cell.angle_beta   90.00
_cell.angle_gamma   90.00
#
_symmetry.space_group_name_H-M   'P 1'
#
loop_
_entity.id
_entity.type
_entity.pdbx_description
1 polymer ?
#
loop_
_entity_poly.entity_id
_entity_poly.type
_entity_poly.pdbx_seq_one_letter_code
_entity_poly.pdbx_strand_id
1 'polypeptide(L)' 'MARRFVGLTDDPARREQDHNNPKDWKQRTFATEDEARRWMKELLEDPEFETGAGDRGWRYGYTYTIRPWTRE' A
#
# COMPACT_ATOMS: atom_id res chain seq x y z
N MET A 1 5.90 -17.69 3.92
CA MET A 1 5.64 -16.32 4.40
C MET A 1 4.69 -15.66 3.41
N ALA A 2 3.59 -15.07 3.87
CA ALA A 2 2.66 -14.36 3.00
C ALA A 2 3.19 -12.93 2.81
N ARG A 3 3.53 -12.54 1.57
CA ARG A 3 4.02 -11.19 1.31
C ARG A 3 2.86 -10.20 1.32
N ARG A 4 3.12 -8.99 1.81
CA ARG A 4 2.17 -7.89 1.88
C ARG A 4 2.68 -6.75 1.03
N PHE A 5 1.78 -6.12 0.30
CA PHE A 5 2.08 -4.90 -0.41
C PHE A 5 1.83 -3.71 0.50
N VAL A 6 2.67 -2.68 0.40
CA VAL A 6 2.45 -1.36 0.97
C VAL A 6 2.62 -0.32 -0.13
N GLY A 7 1.71 0.65 -0.17
CA GLY A 7 1.78 1.77 -1.10
C GLY A 7 1.15 3.04 -0.55
N LEU A 8 1.34 4.13 -1.28
CA LEU A 8 0.82 5.46 -0.97
C LEU A 8 0.05 6.02 -2.17
N THR A 9 -1.12 6.60 -1.92
CA THR A 9 -1.99 7.10 -2.97
C THR A 9 -2.84 8.25 -2.47
N ASP A 10 -3.28 9.10 -3.39
CA ASP A 10 -4.32 10.09 -3.11
C ASP A 10 -5.72 9.57 -3.48
N ASP A 11 -5.80 8.43 -4.20
CA ASP A 11 -7.03 7.81 -4.71
C ASP A 11 -7.11 6.31 -4.30
N PRO A 12 -7.41 5.99 -3.01
CA PRO A 12 -7.38 4.61 -2.52
C PRO A 12 -8.39 3.71 -3.22
N ALA A 13 -9.59 4.21 -3.53
CA ALA A 13 -10.62 3.44 -4.22
C ALA A 13 -10.21 3.03 -5.64
N ARG A 14 -9.51 3.91 -6.38
CA ARG A 14 -8.97 3.57 -7.71
C ARG A 14 -7.87 2.52 -7.58
N ARG A 15 -6.96 2.70 -6.61
CA ARG A 15 -5.85 1.75 -6.39
C ARG A 15 -6.32 0.37 -5.94
N GLU A 16 -7.33 0.30 -5.08
CA GLU A 16 -7.94 -0.96 -4.68
C GLU A 16 -8.48 -1.73 -5.90
N GLN A 17 -9.14 -1.03 -6.84
CA GLN A 17 -9.62 -1.62 -8.09
C GLN A 17 -8.49 -2.07 -9.02
N ASP A 18 -7.45 -1.27 -9.18
CA ASP A 18 -6.25 -1.61 -9.97
C ASP A 18 -5.59 -2.91 -9.45
N HIS A 19 -5.54 -3.09 -8.13
CA HIS A 19 -5.04 -4.29 -7.46
C HIS A 19 -6.05 -5.43 -7.34
N ASN A 20 -7.13 -5.40 -8.14
CA ASN A 20 -8.15 -6.44 -8.22
C ASN A 20 -8.95 -6.64 -6.91
N ASN A 21 -9.27 -5.55 -6.21
CA ASN A 21 -10.10 -5.51 -5.01
C ASN A 21 -9.70 -6.56 -3.95
N PRO A 22 -8.49 -6.46 -3.38
CA PRO A 22 -8.03 -7.43 -2.40
C PRO A 22 -8.92 -7.40 -1.15
N LYS A 23 -9.41 -8.57 -0.72
CA LYS A 23 -10.35 -8.70 0.42
C LYS A 23 -9.81 -8.20 1.77
N ASP A 24 -8.50 -8.12 1.93
CA ASP A 24 -7.82 -7.65 3.14
C ASP A 24 -7.22 -6.25 2.94
N TRP A 25 -7.84 -5.42 2.10
CA TRP A 25 -7.42 -4.04 1.89
C TRP A 25 -7.52 -3.26 3.19
N LYS A 26 -6.40 -2.70 3.64
CA LYS A 26 -6.33 -1.81 4.80
C LYS A 26 -5.78 -0.49 4.37
N GLN A 27 -6.49 0.57 4.72
CA GLN A 27 -6.08 1.94 4.43
C GLN A 27 -5.84 2.75 5.71
N ARG A 28 -4.93 3.71 5.62
CA ARG A 28 -4.59 4.69 6.66
C ARG A 28 -4.54 6.07 6.02
N THR A 29 -5.06 7.08 6.68
CA THR A 29 -4.99 8.48 6.22
C THR A 29 -3.83 9.19 6.91
N PHE A 30 -3.13 10.06 6.19
CA PHE A 30 -2.06 10.89 6.72
C PHE A 30 -2.40 12.38 6.61
N ALA A 31 -1.90 13.17 7.56
CA ALA A 31 -2.05 14.62 7.52
C ALA A 31 -0.95 15.27 6.66
N THR A 32 0.22 14.65 6.56
CA THR A 32 1.37 15.15 5.81
C THR A 32 2.05 14.06 4.98
N GLU A 33 2.75 14.47 3.91
CA GLU A 33 3.54 13.55 3.08
C GLU A 33 4.68 12.90 3.89
N ASP A 34 5.32 13.65 4.78
CA ASP A 34 6.43 13.15 5.62
C ASP A 34 5.99 11.97 6.50
N GLU A 35 4.84 12.10 7.18
CA GLU A 35 4.28 11.02 7.99
C GLU A 35 3.96 9.78 7.15
N ALA A 36 3.41 9.97 5.94
CA ALA A 36 3.08 8.88 5.03
C ALA A 36 4.34 8.12 4.57
N ARG A 37 5.36 8.87 4.16
CA ARG A 37 6.66 8.34 3.71
C ARG A 37 7.38 7.62 4.85
N ARG A 38 7.37 8.20 6.05
CA ARG A 38 7.96 7.60 7.24
C ARG A 38 7.27 6.28 7.58
N TRP A 39 5.94 6.26 7.63
CA TRP A 39 5.18 5.04 7.86
C TRP A 39 5.47 3.96 6.82
N MET A 40 5.52 4.32 5.54
CA MET A 40 5.85 3.38 4.46
C MET A 40 7.26 2.82 4.63
N LYS A 41 8.23 3.68 4.97
CA LYS A 41 9.60 3.27 5.21
C LYS A 41 9.70 2.30 6.40
N GLU A 42 9.03 2.59 7.51
CA GLU A 42 8.98 1.72 8.70
C GLU A 42 8.37 0.35 8.36
N LEU A 43 7.35 0.27 7.51
CA LEU A 43 6.80 -1.00 7.06
C LEU A 43 7.77 -1.78 6.16
N LEU A 44 8.50 -1.08 5.29
CA LEU A 44 9.50 -1.69 4.41
C LEU A 44 10.77 -2.18 5.13
N GLU A 45 10.96 -1.83 6.42
CA GLU A 45 11.99 -2.47 7.25
C GLU A 45 11.64 -3.92 7.58
N ASP A 46 10.36 -4.28 7.51
CA ASP A 46 9.90 -5.64 7.71
C ASP A 46 9.90 -6.43 6.38
N PRO A 47 10.56 -7.61 6.31
CA PRO A 47 10.70 -8.38 5.08
C PRO A 47 9.39 -9.00 4.57
N GLU A 48 8.30 -8.93 5.34
CA GLU A 48 6.97 -9.32 4.87
C GLU A 48 6.36 -8.28 3.94
N PHE A 49 6.83 -7.03 3.96
CA PHE A 49 6.29 -5.95 3.15
C PHE A 49 7.14 -5.65 1.91
N GLU A 50 6.47 -5.41 0.80
CA GLU A 50 7.05 -4.95 -0.45
C GLU A 50 6.26 -3.76 -1.01
N THR A 51 6.91 -2.94 -1.83
CA THR A 51 6.30 -1.79 -2.49
C THR A 51 6.52 -1.88 -4.00
N GLY A 52 5.58 -1.32 -4.76
CA GLY A 52 5.67 -1.21 -6.21
C GLY A 52 6.23 0.13 -6.68
N ALA A 53 6.56 0.21 -7.96
CA ALA A 53 6.95 1.45 -8.62
C ALA A 53 5.69 2.13 -9.19
N GLY A 54 5.04 3.00 -8.40
CA GLY A 54 3.84 3.68 -8.94
C GLY A 54 3.09 4.64 -8.03
N ASP A 55 3.60 4.94 -6.84
CA ASP A 55 2.88 5.72 -5.84
C ASP A 55 3.11 7.23 -6.06
N ARG A 56 2.26 7.84 -6.90
CA ARG A 56 2.17 9.30 -7.10
C ARG A 56 1.11 9.93 -6.19
N GLY A 57 1.14 9.61 -4.90
CA GLY A 57 0.28 10.20 -3.89
C GLY A 57 0.73 9.83 -2.49
N TRP A 58 0.23 10.52 -1.47
CA TRP A 58 0.67 10.34 -0.08
C TRP A 58 -0.45 10.43 0.95
N ARG A 59 -1.61 10.96 0.57
CA ARG A 59 -2.70 11.25 1.49
C ARG A 59 -3.28 10.00 2.16
N TYR A 60 -3.19 8.86 1.48
CA TYR A 60 -3.61 7.56 1.98
C TYR A 60 -2.48 6.54 1.80
N GLY A 61 -2.14 5.83 2.86
CA GLY A 61 -1.37 4.60 2.76
C GLY A 61 -2.28 3.40 2.73
N TYR A 62 -1.89 2.38 1.99
CA TYR A 62 -2.66 1.14 1.92
C TYR A 62 -1.73 -0.06 2.05
N THR A 63 -2.29 -1.13 2.59
CA THR A 63 -1.64 -2.44 2.65
C THR A 63 -2.62 -3.53 2.27
N TYR A 64 -2.12 -4.60 1.66
CA TYR A 64 -2.89 -5.80 1.39
C TYR A 64 -1.98 -7.03 1.31
N THR A 65 -2.54 -8.22 1.50
CA THR A 65 -1.77 -9.46 1.29
C THR A 65 -1.69 -9.79 -0.19
N ILE A 66 -0.47 -9.96 -0.71
CA ILE A 66 -0.22 -10.35 -2.10
C ILE A 66 -0.61 -11.82 -2.25
N ARG A 67 -1.55 -12.07 -3.15
CA ARG A 67 -2.04 -13.41 -3.48
C ARG A 67 -1.75 -13.69 -4.96
N PRO A 68 -1.71 -14.95 -5.39
CA PRO A 68 -1.39 -15.28 -6.80
C PRO A 68 -2.39 -14.71 -7.83
N TRP A 69 -3.53 -14.18 -7.41
CA TRP A 69 -4.52 -13.51 -8.27
C TRP A 69 -4.57 -11.98 -8.05
N THR A 70 -3.66 -11.42 -7.25
CA THR A 70 -3.49 -9.98 -7.11
C THR A 70 -2.68 -9.47 -8.30
N ARG A 71 -3.10 -8.37 -8.92
CA ARG A 71 -2.35 -7.73 -10.02
C ARG A 71 -1.25 -6.82 -9.44
N GLU A 72 -0.04 -7.00 -9.95
CA GLU A 72 1.13 -6.12 -9.76
C GLU A 72 1.04 -4.89 -10.68
#